data_AF-A0A080LR81-F1
#
_entry.id   AF-A0A080LR81-F1
#
_cell.length_a   1.000
_cell.length_b   1.000
_cell.length_c   1.000
_cell.angle_alpha   90.00
_cell.angle_beta   90.00
_cell.angle_gamma   90.00
#
_symmetry.space_group_name_H-M   'P 1'
#
loop_
_entity.id
_entity.type
_entity.pdbx_description
1 polymer ?
#
loop_
_entity_poly.entity_id
_entity_poly.type
_entity_poly.pdbx_seq_one_letter_code
_entity_poly.pdbx_strand_id
1 'polypeptide(L)'
;MRAVTIMLSGFLVLGLAGTAEAKKGKDDGGAAVPECGKNTKVARLNDEGIITLKEKKKRGCIIDVKALHPTQSAVGMDAVECKAAKISSKAKAGKLDDYLREDNRWVPMVRGPGGIFYLTDHHHLSTAVWNADIKDKDKKVYAFLLADWSNMKEDAFWQQMVKQHDTWLKDPAGQDITPAQLPKSIGSLQDDPLRTLSAWVRGSCGYVKCDPPGAAKDEDDLSCADKFPNVTCADAYFLEFKWGAYLAGVPEVKDALAGEASCSQQTPLNTQCLDNQYDKLNKALPAAMQAAAAPAAQQAVGEGTGYNSVVQTGIAQPKHCK
;
A
#
# COMPACT_ATOMS: atom_id res chain seq x y z
N MET A 1 21.67 -3.25 -8.02
CA MET A 1 20.42 -3.21 -7.25
C MET A 1 19.47 -2.31 -8.03
N ARG A 2 18.25 -2.74 -8.32
CA ARG A 2 17.27 -1.86 -8.93
C ARG A 2 16.67 -1.03 -7.79
N ALA A 3 17.19 0.17 -7.57
CA ALA A 3 16.47 1.18 -6.80
C ALA A 3 15.33 1.68 -7.70
N VAL A 4 14.28 0.88 -7.87
CA VAL A 4 13.01 1.40 -8.37
C VAL A 4 12.41 2.08 -7.15
N THR A 5 12.41 3.41 -7.14
CA THR A 5 11.58 4.14 -6.18
C THR A 5 10.14 3.97 -6.65
N ILE A 6 9.52 2.88 -6.20
CA ILE A 6 8.08 2.71 -6.33
C ILE A 6 7.48 3.79 -5.43
N MET A 7 6.62 4.65 -5.98
CA MET A 7 5.79 5.54 -5.17
C MET A 7 4.85 4.69 -4.32
N LEU A 8 5.36 4.15 -3.22
CA LEU A 8 4.61 3.43 -2.20
C LEU A 8 3.57 4.40 -1.65
N SER A 9 2.29 4.12 -1.92
CA SER A 9 1.18 5.02 -1.57
C SER A 9 1.34 5.64 -0.17
N GLY A 10 1.57 6.96 -0.17
CA GLY A 10 1.33 7.81 0.99
C GLY A 10 -0.11 7.66 1.44
N PHE A 11 -0.32 7.72 2.75
CA PHE A 11 -1.65 7.86 3.31
C PHE A 11 -2.28 9.13 2.74
N LEU A 12 -3.54 9.03 2.33
CA LEU A 12 -4.33 10.17 1.89
C LEU A 12 -4.52 11.07 3.11
N VAL A 13 -3.94 12.27 3.12
CA VAL A 13 -4.44 13.33 3.99
C VAL A 13 -5.73 13.85 3.35
N LEU A 14 -6.78 13.98 4.15
CA LEU A 14 -8.04 14.60 3.77
C LEU A 14 -7.82 16.11 3.59
N GLY A 15 -7.54 16.53 2.36
CA GLY A 15 -7.56 17.93 1.96
C GLY A 15 -8.99 18.44 1.77
N LEU A 16 -9.30 19.56 2.43
CA LEU A 16 -10.57 20.29 2.42
C LEU A 16 -11.00 20.74 1.01
N ALA A 17 -12.32 20.86 0.84
CA ALA A 17 -12.97 21.26 -0.40
C ALA A 17 -12.63 22.72 -0.78
N GLY A 18 -11.65 22.90 -1.68
CA GLY A 18 -11.46 24.11 -2.45
C GLY A 18 -12.18 23.99 -3.81
N THR A 19 -13.10 24.90 -4.10
CA THR A 19 -13.75 25.00 -5.41
C THR A 19 -12.78 25.58 -6.43
N ALA A 20 -12.09 24.72 -7.19
CA ALA A 20 -11.34 25.11 -8.36
C ALA A 20 -12.16 24.84 -9.63
N GLU A 21 -12.43 25.90 -10.39
CA GLU A 21 -13.09 25.83 -11.69
C GLU A 21 -12.29 24.96 -12.67
N ALA A 22 -12.96 23.95 -13.23
CA ALA A 22 -12.38 23.04 -14.20
C ALA A 22 -12.07 23.77 -15.53
N LYS A 23 -10.80 24.09 -15.77
CA LYS A 23 -10.31 24.26 -17.14
C LYS A 23 -10.40 22.91 -17.84
N LYS A 24 -11.25 22.86 -18.86
CA LYS A 24 -11.46 21.72 -19.77
C LYS A 24 -10.13 21.35 -20.44
N GLY A 25 -9.43 20.38 -19.87
CA GLY A 25 -8.24 19.78 -20.46
C GLY A 25 -8.60 19.11 -21.77
N LYS A 26 -7.75 19.31 -22.79
CA LYS A 26 -7.82 18.63 -24.07
C LYS A 26 -7.88 17.11 -23.85
N ASP A 27 -8.76 16.47 -24.62
CA ASP A 27 -8.85 15.02 -24.71
C ASP A 27 -7.61 14.53 -25.47
N ASP A 28 -6.56 14.20 -24.73
CA ASP A 28 -5.34 13.62 -25.28
C ASP A 28 -5.71 12.21 -25.76
N GLY A 29 -6.02 12.05 -27.04
CA GLY A 29 -6.38 10.79 -27.71
C GLY A 29 -5.31 9.69 -27.58
N GLY A 30 -5.10 9.19 -26.38
CA GLY A 30 -4.20 8.10 -26.05
C GLY A 30 -4.83 6.79 -26.46
N ALA A 31 -4.08 5.97 -27.18
CA ALA A 31 -4.49 4.61 -27.52
C ALA A 31 -4.98 3.86 -26.27
N ALA A 32 -6.05 3.07 -26.42
CA ALA A 32 -6.58 2.24 -25.36
C ALA A 32 -5.46 1.37 -24.75
N VAL A 33 -5.37 1.37 -23.42
CA VAL A 33 -4.39 0.55 -22.70
C VAL A 33 -4.81 -0.93 -22.90
N PRO A 34 -3.92 -1.80 -23.41
CA PRO A 34 -4.28 -3.17 -23.76
C PRO A 34 -4.46 -4.03 -22.50
N GLU A 35 -5.16 -5.17 -22.62
CA GLU A 35 -5.20 -6.18 -21.56
C GLU A 35 -3.81 -6.81 -21.34
N CYS A 36 -3.51 -7.19 -20.09
CA CYS A 36 -2.24 -7.83 -19.77
C CYS A 36 -2.15 -9.22 -20.41
N GLY A 37 -1.00 -9.53 -21.00
CA GLY A 37 -0.75 -10.83 -21.64
C GLY A 37 0.70 -10.95 -22.09
N LYS A 38 1.05 -11.98 -22.86
CA LYS A 38 2.43 -12.27 -23.28
C LYS A 38 3.19 -11.08 -23.91
N ASN A 39 2.46 -10.17 -24.55
CA ASN A 39 3.03 -9.01 -25.25
C ASN A 39 3.21 -7.77 -24.35
N THR A 40 2.73 -7.78 -23.09
CA THR A 40 2.97 -6.68 -22.14
C THR A 40 4.48 -6.55 -21.95
N LYS A 41 4.99 -5.33 -22.05
CA LYS A 41 6.43 -5.04 -22.00
C LYS A 41 6.82 -4.55 -20.62
N VAL A 42 8.04 -4.87 -20.21
CA VAL A 42 8.67 -4.27 -19.02
C VAL A 42 8.78 -2.74 -19.21
N ALA A 43 8.32 -2.01 -18.20
CA ALA A 43 8.41 -0.56 -18.12
C ALA A 43 9.86 -0.12 -17.88
N ARG A 44 10.21 1.08 -18.35
CA ARG A 44 11.57 1.62 -18.25
C ARG A 44 11.63 2.76 -17.25
N LEU A 45 12.71 2.79 -16.48
CA LEU A 45 13.08 3.93 -15.65
C LEU A 45 13.60 5.05 -16.56
N ASN A 46 13.36 6.30 -16.17
CA ASN A 46 14.12 7.46 -16.68
C ASN A 46 15.49 7.55 -15.97
N ASP A 47 16.25 8.60 -16.29
CA ASP A 47 17.59 8.83 -15.71
C ASP A 47 17.57 9.09 -14.19
N GLU A 48 16.41 9.42 -13.63
CA GLU A 48 16.17 9.64 -12.19
C GLU A 48 15.67 8.39 -11.47
N GLY A 49 15.56 7.24 -12.17
CA GLY A 49 15.05 6.00 -11.56
C GLY A 49 13.53 5.95 -11.40
N ILE A 50 12.78 6.77 -12.14
CA ILE A 50 11.32 6.88 -12.06
C ILE A 50 10.65 6.27 -13.29
N ILE A 51 9.60 5.47 -13.07
CA ILE A 51 8.70 5.03 -14.15
C ILE A 51 7.58 6.06 -14.29
N THR A 52 7.71 6.95 -15.27
CA THR A 52 6.75 8.05 -15.51
C THR A 52 5.36 7.55 -15.91
N LEU A 53 4.31 8.34 -15.66
CA LEU A 53 2.95 8.07 -16.17
C LEU A 53 2.93 7.83 -17.68
N LYS A 54 3.73 8.58 -18.44
CA LYS A 54 3.86 8.40 -19.90
C LYS A 54 4.35 6.99 -20.25
N GLU A 55 5.34 6.49 -19.51
CA GLU A 55 5.86 5.13 -19.72
C GLU A 55 4.85 4.07 -19.27
N LYS A 56 4.17 4.28 -18.13
CA LYS A 56 3.08 3.41 -17.65
C LYS A 56 1.97 3.30 -18.70
N LYS A 57 1.48 4.42 -19.24
CA LYS A 57 0.47 4.44 -20.32
C LYS A 57 0.97 3.76 -21.60
N LYS A 58 2.26 3.89 -21.94
CA LYS A 58 2.84 3.35 -23.18
C LYS A 58 3.05 1.82 -23.13
N ARG A 59 3.44 1.27 -21.99
CA ARG A 59 3.86 -0.14 -21.86
C ARG A 59 3.02 -0.98 -20.92
N GLY A 60 2.24 -0.33 -20.08
CA GLY A 60 1.37 -0.98 -19.14
C GLY A 60 0.16 -1.60 -19.81
N CYS A 61 -0.68 -2.16 -18.99
CA CYS A 61 -1.85 -2.92 -19.40
C CYS A 61 -2.95 -2.82 -18.33
N ILE A 62 -4.13 -3.33 -18.65
CA ILE A 62 -5.24 -3.50 -17.73
C ILE A 62 -5.31 -4.98 -17.34
N ILE A 63 -5.61 -5.28 -16.08
CA ILE A 63 -5.78 -6.65 -15.59
C ILE A 63 -6.95 -6.73 -14.61
N ASP A 64 -7.72 -7.81 -14.69
CA ASP A 64 -8.72 -8.17 -13.68
C ASP A 64 -8.01 -8.52 -12.36
N VAL A 65 -8.47 -7.96 -11.24
CA VAL A 65 -7.87 -8.24 -9.93
C VAL A 65 -7.93 -9.72 -9.54
N LYS A 66 -8.84 -10.50 -10.12
CA LYS A 66 -8.91 -11.97 -9.97
C LYS A 66 -7.71 -12.69 -10.58
N ALA A 67 -7.02 -12.08 -11.55
CA ALA A 67 -5.86 -12.65 -12.21
C ALA A 67 -4.52 -12.26 -11.55
N LEU A 68 -4.55 -11.42 -10.51
CA LEU A 68 -3.36 -11.01 -9.77
C LEU A 68 -3.06 -11.97 -8.61
N HIS A 69 -1.79 -12.37 -8.51
CA HIS A 69 -1.26 -13.13 -7.39
C HIS A 69 -0.58 -12.15 -6.40
N PRO A 70 -1.02 -12.08 -5.13
CA PRO A 70 -0.37 -11.22 -4.15
C PRO A 70 1.02 -11.76 -3.76
N THR A 71 1.91 -10.86 -3.36
CA THR A 71 3.27 -11.17 -2.89
C THR A 71 3.47 -10.83 -1.42
N GLN A 72 2.37 -10.60 -0.69
CA GLN A 72 2.30 -10.48 0.75
C GLN A 72 1.10 -11.27 1.27
N SER A 73 1.08 -11.61 2.55
CA SER A 73 0.03 -12.42 3.16
C SER A 73 -1.23 -11.64 3.56
N ALA A 74 -1.07 -10.36 3.87
CA ALA A 74 -2.10 -9.56 4.55
C ALA A 74 -2.02 -8.07 4.21
N VAL A 75 -3.10 -7.34 4.49
CA VAL A 75 -3.17 -5.87 4.42
C VAL A 75 -3.94 -5.37 5.64
N GLY A 76 -3.72 -4.12 6.05
CA GLY A 76 -4.60 -3.45 7.03
C GLY A 76 -5.92 -3.04 6.38
N MET A 77 -7.05 -3.62 6.84
CA MET A 77 -8.34 -3.46 6.18
C MET A 77 -9.00 -2.09 6.32
N ASP A 78 -8.64 -1.30 7.34
CA ASP A 78 -9.08 0.10 7.49
C ASP A 78 -8.81 0.92 6.21
N ALA A 79 -7.58 0.86 5.69
CA ALA A 79 -7.21 1.55 4.47
C ALA A 79 -7.89 0.97 3.21
N VAL A 80 -8.24 -0.32 3.23
CA VAL A 80 -9.00 -0.98 2.14
C VAL A 80 -10.43 -0.46 2.11
N GLU A 81 -11.09 -0.37 3.27
CA GLU A 81 -12.46 0.14 3.39
C GLU A 81 -12.56 1.56 2.82
N CYS A 82 -11.66 2.46 3.21
CA CYS A 82 -11.59 3.82 2.66
C CYS A 82 -11.52 3.84 1.13
N LYS A 83 -10.60 3.05 0.58
CA LYS A 83 -10.35 3.02 -0.85
C LYS A 83 -11.54 2.40 -1.58
N ALA A 84 -12.16 1.35 -1.03
CA ALA A 84 -13.32 0.70 -1.62
C ALA A 84 -14.52 1.65 -1.67
N ALA A 85 -14.78 2.40 -0.58
CA ALA A 85 -15.82 3.41 -0.54
C ALA A 85 -15.57 4.52 -1.58
N LYS A 86 -14.31 5.00 -1.70
CA LYS A 86 -13.93 6.02 -2.69
C LYS A 86 -14.09 5.51 -4.12
N ILE A 87 -13.65 4.29 -4.42
CA ILE A 87 -13.80 3.63 -5.72
C ILE A 87 -15.28 3.51 -6.09
N SER A 88 -16.11 3.03 -5.16
CA SER A 88 -17.56 2.90 -5.33
C SER A 88 -18.21 4.25 -5.63
N SER A 89 -17.81 5.31 -4.91
CA SER A 89 -18.28 6.68 -5.15
C SER A 89 -17.88 7.20 -6.55
N LYS A 90 -16.62 6.98 -6.95
CA LYS A 90 -16.14 7.38 -8.28
C LYS A 90 -16.86 6.62 -9.40
N ALA A 91 -17.16 5.34 -9.21
CA ALA A 91 -17.96 4.55 -10.15
C ALA A 91 -19.38 5.09 -10.29
N LYS A 92 -20.07 5.39 -9.18
CA LYS A 92 -21.40 6.01 -9.19
C LYS A 92 -21.41 7.37 -9.90
N ALA A 93 -20.31 8.11 -9.83
CA ALA A 93 -20.12 9.38 -10.52
C ALA A 93 -19.66 9.25 -11.98
N GLY A 94 -19.48 8.04 -12.52
CA GLY A 94 -18.97 7.82 -13.88
C GLY A 94 -17.48 8.15 -14.07
N LYS A 95 -16.71 8.28 -12.97
CA LYS A 95 -15.30 8.71 -12.94
C LYS A 95 -14.35 7.60 -12.50
N LEU A 96 -14.78 6.33 -12.55
CA LEU A 96 -13.96 5.20 -12.10
C LEU A 96 -12.66 5.09 -12.92
N ASP A 97 -12.77 5.18 -14.24
CA ASP A 97 -11.63 5.01 -15.14
C ASP A 97 -10.59 6.12 -14.94
N ASP A 98 -11.03 7.38 -14.96
CA ASP A 98 -10.18 8.55 -14.69
C ASP A 98 -9.46 8.41 -13.35
N TYR A 99 -10.20 7.99 -12.31
CA TYR A 99 -9.64 7.77 -10.98
C TYR A 99 -8.57 6.67 -11.00
N LEU A 100 -8.83 5.51 -11.59
CA LEU A 100 -7.85 4.42 -11.61
C LEU A 100 -6.65 4.68 -12.53
N ARG A 101 -6.74 5.65 -13.47
CA ARG A 101 -5.65 6.05 -14.36
C ARG A 101 -4.66 7.05 -13.78
N GLU A 102 -4.95 7.66 -12.63
CA GLU A 102 -4.01 8.57 -11.95
C GLU A 102 -2.68 7.86 -11.63
N ASP A 103 -1.56 8.58 -11.73
CA ASP A 103 -0.21 8.01 -11.73
C ASP A 103 0.11 7.11 -10.51
N ASN A 104 -0.37 7.52 -9.34
CA ASN A 104 -0.19 6.83 -8.07
C ASN A 104 -1.15 5.65 -7.83
N ARG A 105 -1.95 5.26 -8.85
CA ARG A 105 -2.88 4.11 -8.79
C ARG A 105 -2.57 3.02 -9.81
N TRP A 106 -1.53 3.22 -10.61
CA TRP A 106 -0.98 2.15 -11.44
C TRP A 106 -0.21 1.16 -10.57
N VAL A 107 -0.53 -0.11 -10.68
CA VAL A 107 0.08 -1.15 -9.85
C VAL A 107 1.33 -1.75 -10.53
N PRO A 108 2.47 -1.87 -9.83
CA PRO A 108 3.61 -2.60 -10.33
C PRO A 108 3.39 -4.10 -10.14
N MET A 109 3.88 -4.86 -11.11
CA MET A 109 3.85 -6.32 -11.06
C MET A 109 5.07 -6.93 -11.72
N VAL A 110 5.34 -8.19 -11.40
CA VAL A 110 6.31 -9.05 -12.07
C VAL A 110 5.57 -10.16 -12.79
N ARG A 111 5.97 -10.48 -14.02
CA ARG A 111 5.52 -11.70 -14.69
C ARG A 111 6.42 -12.85 -14.26
N GLY A 112 5.90 -13.78 -13.47
CA GLY A 112 6.61 -14.96 -12.99
C GLY A 112 6.40 -16.21 -13.86
N PRO A 113 6.93 -17.37 -13.42
CA PRO A 113 6.85 -18.65 -14.12
C PRO A 113 5.44 -18.97 -14.60
N GLY A 114 5.33 -19.53 -15.82
CA GLY A 114 4.03 -19.82 -16.43
C GLY A 114 3.25 -18.59 -16.90
N GLY A 115 3.85 -17.39 -16.84
CA GLY A 115 3.22 -16.14 -17.27
C GLY A 115 2.29 -15.52 -16.22
N ILE A 116 2.35 -15.99 -14.97
CA ILE A 116 1.53 -15.49 -13.85
C ILE A 116 1.94 -14.06 -13.48
N PHE A 117 0.98 -13.19 -13.20
CA PHE A 117 1.24 -11.81 -12.78
C PHE A 117 1.20 -11.69 -11.25
N TYR A 118 2.36 -11.36 -10.67
CA TYR A 118 2.55 -11.16 -9.24
C TYR A 118 2.53 -9.67 -8.90
N LEU A 119 1.58 -9.23 -8.09
CA LEU A 119 1.43 -7.85 -7.63
C LEU A 119 2.49 -7.53 -6.58
N THR A 120 3.37 -6.56 -6.84
CA THR A 120 4.51 -6.26 -5.93
C THR A 120 4.26 -5.07 -5.01
N ASP A 121 3.32 -4.19 -5.33
CA ASP A 121 2.87 -3.08 -4.48
C ASP A 121 1.40 -2.73 -4.77
N HIS A 122 0.80 -1.90 -3.92
CA HIS A 122 -0.60 -1.47 -3.94
C HIS A 122 -1.61 -2.59 -3.66
N HIS A 123 -1.27 -3.58 -2.84
CA HIS A 123 -2.21 -4.62 -2.39
C HIS A 123 -3.46 -4.02 -1.76
N HIS A 124 -3.37 -2.94 -0.97
CA HIS A 124 -4.54 -2.23 -0.45
C HIS A 124 -5.47 -1.70 -1.55
N LEU A 125 -4.93 -1.15 -2.64
CA LEU A 125 -5.73 -0.65 -3.77
C LEU A 125 -6.40 -1.81 -4.52
N SER A 126 -5.65 -2.88 -4.83
CA SER A 126 -6.19 -4.05 -5.51
C SER A 126 -7.28 -4.74 -4.68
N THR A 127 -7.08 -4.88 -3.37
CA THR A 127 -8.10 -5.42 -2.46
C THR A 127 -9.29 -4.48 -2.31
N ALA A 128 -9.08 -3.16 -2.42
CA ALA A 128 -10.18 -2.20 -2.43
C ALA A 128 -11.01 -2.29 -3.73
N VAL A 129 -10.38 -2.49 -4.89
CA VAL A 129 -11.08 -2.76 -6.16
C VAL A 129 -11.86 -4.08 -6.07
N TRP A 130 -11.28 -5.11 -5.45
CA TRP A 130 -11.96 -6.39 -5.21
C TRP A 130 -13.25 -6.21 -4.39
N ASN A 131 -13.19 -5.39 -3.34
CA ASN A 131 -14.29 -5.18 -2.38
C ASN A 131 -15.23 -4.01 -2.69
N ALA A 132 -14.92 -3.18 -3.69
CA ALA A 132 -15.77 -2.05 -4.06
C ALA A 132 -17.13 -2.51 -4.62
N ASP A 133 -18.16 -1.69 -4.37
CA ASP A 133 -19.51 -1.82 -4.91
C ASP A 133 -19.52 -1.35 -6.38
N ILE A 134 -18.90 -2.16 -7.24
CA ILE A 134 -18.77 -1.98 -8.69
C ILE A 134 -19.06 -3.30 -9.40
N LYS A 135 -19.42 -3.23 -10.69
CA LYS A 135 -19.70 -4.43 -11.48
C LYS A 135 -18.44 -5.29 -11.60
N ASP A 136 -18.59 -6.61 -11.60
CA ASP A 136 -17.47 -7.55 -11.70
C ASP A 136 -16.55 -7.30 -12.90
N LYS A 137 -17.12 -6.93 -14.06
CA LYS A 137 -16.34 -6.57 -15.27
C LYS A 137 -15.44 -5.33 -15.09
N ASP A 138 -15.73 -4.50 -14.10
CA ASP A 138 -15.03 -3.25 -13.79
C ASP A 138 -14.02 -3.43 -12.64
N LYS A 139 -13.90 -4.64 -12.06
CA LYS A 139 -12.89 -4.99 -11.05
C LYS A 139 -11.52 -5.19 -11.69
N LYS A 140 -11.00 -4.12 -12.29
CA LYS A 140 -9.73 -4.09 -13.01
C LYS A 140 -8.81 -3.01 -12.44
N VAL A 141 -7.51 -3.19 -12.62
CA VAL A 141 -6.49 -2.20 -12.29
C VAL A 141 -5.60 -1.91 -13.51
N TYR A 142 -5.07 -0.70 -13.56
CA TYR A 142 -4.01 -0.33 -14.47
C TYR A 142 -2.68 -0.80 -13.90
N ALA A 143 -1.87 -1.48 -14.70
CA ALA A 143 -0.67 -2.16 -14.23
C ALA A 143 0.51 -1.94 -15.17
N PHE A 144 1.72 -2.12 -14.65
CA PHE A 144 2.95 -2.12 -15.46
C PHE A 144 3.94 -3.18 -14.94
N LEU A 145 4.72 -3.74 -15.85
CA LEU A 145 5.70 -4.76 -15.50
C LEU A 145 7.02 -4.13 -15.04
N LEU A 146 7.47 -4.50 -13.85
CA LEU A 146 8.83 -4.24 -13.35
C LEU A 146 9.83 -5.19 -13.98
N ALA A 147 9.45 -6.46 -14.15
CA ALA A 147 10.29 -7.49 -14.74
C ALA A 147 9.46 -8.59 -15.39
N ASP A 148 10.08 -9.31 -16.31
CA ASP A 148 9.56 -10.56 -16.88
C ASP A 148 10.55 -11.68 -16.57
N TRP A 149 10.12 -12.56 -15.67
CA TRP A 149 10.82 -13.76 -15.20
C TRP A 149 10.02 -15.03 -15.55
N SER A 150 9.18 -14.97 -16.58
CA SER A 150 8.31 -16.08 -16.98
C SER A 150 9.04 -17.36 -17.41
N ASN A 151 10.31 -17.24 -17.78
CA ASN A 151 11.18 -18.36 -18.15
C ASN A 151 12.05 -18.87 -16.99
N MET A 152 11.93 -18.31 -15.78
CA MET A 152 12.68 -18.80 -14.62
C MET A 152 12.07 -20.09 -14.06
N LYS A 153 12.90 -20.93 -13.44
CA LYS A 153 12.42 -21.98 -12.53
C LYS A 153 11.82 -21.34 -11.27
N GLU A 154 10.85 -22.00 -10.66
CA GLU A 154 10.10 -21.45 -9.53
C GLU A 154 10.98 -21.06 -8.33
N ASP A 155 11.92 -21.91 -7.93
CA ASP A 155 12.84 -21.59 -6.82
C ASP A 155 13.71 -20.36 -7.11
N ALA A 156 14.23 -20.25 -8.34
CA ALA A 156 15.04 -19.12 -8.76
C ALA A 156 14.21 -17.83 -8.84
N PHE A 157 12.94 -17.94 -9.28
CA PHE A 157 11.99 -16.84 -9.28
C PHE A 157 11.77 -16.29 -7.87
N TRP A 158 11.47 -17.15 -6.89
CA TRP A 158 11.22 -16.69 -5.52
C TRP A 158 12.46 -16.13 -4.83
N GLN A 159 13.64 -16.72 -5.06
CA GLN A 159 14.91 -16.12 -4.62
C GLN A 159 15.10 -14.72 -5.20
N GLN A 160 14.74 -14.52 -6.47
CA GLN A 160 14.82 -13.23 -7.13
C GLN A 160 13.79 -12.23 -6.57
N MET A 161 12.54 -12.65 -6.31
CA MET A 161 11.51 -11.81 -5.67
C MET A 161 11.99 -11.30 -4.30
N VAL A 162 12.56 -12.18 -3.47
CA VAL A 162 13.13 -11.80 -2.16
C VAL A 162 14.29 -10.82 -2.33
N LYS A 163 15.21 -11.13 -3.26
CA LYS A 163 16.39 -10.29 -3.54
C LYS A 163 16.04 -8.88 -4.04
N GLN A 164 14.94 -8.73 -4.78
CA GLN A 164 14.47 -7.44 -5.28
C GLN A 164 13.51 -6.72 -4.30
N HIS A 165 13.20 -7.33 -3.15
CA HIS A 165 12.18 -6.82 -2.22
C HIS A 165 10.78 -6.70 -2.85
N ASP A 166 10.44 -7.60 -3.78
CA ASP A 166 9.15 -7.66 -4.46
C ASP A 166 8.12 -8.55 -3.71
N THR A 167 8.49 -9.10 -2.56
CA THR A 167 7.64 -9.96 -1.72
C THR A 167 7.90 -9.76 -0.23
N TRP A 168 6.83 -9.86 0.56
CA TRP A 168 6.85 -9.91 2.01
C TRP A 168 6.38 -11.28 2.50
N LEU A 169 7.31 -12.08 3.00
CA LEU A 169 7.09 -13.47 3.39
C LEU A 169 6.93 -13.63 4.91
N LYS A 170 6.00 -12.87 5.50
CA LYS A 170 5.56 -13.06 6.88
C LYS A 170 4.04 -13.05 6.98
N ASP A 171 3.48 -13.77 7.94
CA ASP A 171 2.05 -13.73 8.28
C ASP A 171 1.71 -12.54 9.23
N PRO A 172 0.42 -12.27 9.53
CA PRO A 172 0.02 -11.24 10.49
C PRO A 172 0.56 -11.43 11.92
N ALA A 173 0.95 -12.65 12.29
CA ALA A 173 1.59 -12.93 13.58
C ALA A 173 3.11 -12.64 13.55
N GLY A 174 3.66 -12.19 12.41
CA GLY A 174 5.07 -11.89 12.20
C GLY A 174 5.95 -13.11 11.91
N GLN A 175 5.35 -14.30 11.80
CA GLN A 175 6.07 -15.54 11.52
C GLN A 175 6.47 -15.61 10.05
N ASP A 176 7.67 -16.15 9.80
CA ASP A 176 8.12 -16.37 8.42
C ASP A 176 7.22 -17.41 7.73
N ILE A 177 6.89 -17.12 6.48
CA ILE A 177 6.14 -18.05 5.62
C ILE A 177 6.94 -18.38 4.36
N THR A 178 6.65 -19.52 3.77
CA THR A 178 7.15 -19.88 2.45
C THR A 178 6.28 -19.23 1.36
N PRO A 179 6.81 -19.05 0.13
CA PRO A 179 6.01 -18.54 -0.97
C PRO A 179 4.74 -19.36 -1.27
N ALA A 180 4.77 -20.68 -1.01
CA ALA A 180 3.61 -21.55 -1.20
C ALA A 180 2.44 -21.25 -0.24
N GLN A 181 2.72 -20.56 0.89
CA GLN A 181 1.72 -20.12 1.86
C GLN A 181 1.13 -18.74 1.53
N LEU A 182 1.66 -18.04 0.53
CA LEU A 182 1.05 -16.79 0.07
C LEU A 182 -0.37 -17.06 -0.48
N PRO A 183 -1.30 -16.11 -0.29
CA PRO A 183 -2.62 -16.23 -0.90
C PRO A 183 -2.52 -16.33 -2.42
N LYS A 184 -3.38 -17.13 -3.03
CA LYS A 184 -3.39 -17.30 -4.50
C LYS A 184 -4.22 -16.24 -5.24
N SER A 185 -4.94 -15.41 -4.50
CA SER A 185 -5.79 -14.36 -5.06
C SER A 185 -5.83 -13.14 -4.13
N ILE A 186 -6.08 -11.96 -4.72
CA ILE A 186 -6.26 -10.71 -3.97
C ILE A 186 -7.37 -10.82 -2.92
N GLY A 187 -8.47 -11.51 -3.23
CA GLY A 187 -9.59 -11.70 -2.31
C GLY A 187 -9.28 -12.60 -1.11
N SER A 188 -8.09 -13.21 -1.06
CA SER A 188 -7.65 -14.10 0.02
C SER A 188 -6.56 -13.49 0.91
N LEU A 189 -6.19 -12.22 0.69
CA LEU A 189 -5.29 -11.48 1.58
C LEU A 189 -5.93 -11.35 2.97
N GLN A 190 -5.18 -11.72 4.00
CA GLN A 190 -5.62 -11.64 5.40
C GLN A 190 -5.69 -10.19 5.90
N ASP A 191 -6.29 -10.02 7.06
CA ASP A 191 -6.23 -8.75 7.79
C ASP A 191 -5.00 -8.70 8.70
N ASP A 192 -4.34 -7.56 8.74
CA ASP A 192 -3.27 -7.26 9.69
C ASP A 192 -3.59 -5.92 10.40
N PRO A 193 -4.15 -5.96 11.63
CA PRO A 193 -4.45 -4.75 12.39
C PRO A 193 -3.21 -3.93 12.74
N LEU A 194 -2.05 -4.56 12.94
CA LEU A 194 -0.80 -3.86 13.23
C LEU A 194 -0.29 -3.10 12.00
N ARG A 195 -0.57 -3.61 10.79
CA ARG A 195 -0.34 -2.86 9.56
C ARG A 195 -1.18 -1.59 9.47
N THR A 196 -2.39 -1.58 10.03
CA THR A 196 -3.22 -0.36 10.17
C THR A 196 -2.65 0.56 11.25
N LEU A 197 -2.37 0.02 12.45
CA LEU A 197 -1.84 0.80 13.58
C LEU A 197 -0.53 1.51 13.22
N SER A 198 0.42 0.78 12.62
CA SER A 198 1.69 1.33 12.16
C SER A 198 1.49 2.47 11.16
N ALA A 199 0.48 2.36 10.30
CA ALA A 199 0.16 3.40 9.34
C ALA A 199 -0.37 4.68 10.01
N TRP A 200 -1.18 4.57 11.06
CA TRP A 200 -1.63 5.72 11.85
C TRP A 200 -0.48 6.36 12.64
N VAL A 201 0.42 5.53 13.19
CA VAL A 201 1.66 6.02 13.82
C VAL A 201 2.49 6.81 12.81
N ARG A 202 2.66 6.30 11.58
CA ARG A 202 3.34 7.03 10.50
C ARG A 202 2.64 8.33 10.13
N GLY A 203 1.32 8.28 9.94
CA GLY A 203 0.52 9.46 9.59
C GLY A 203 0.59 10.56 10.65
N SER A 204 0.87 10.15 11.90
CA SER A 204 1.09 11.05 13.04
C SER A 204 2.57 11.39 13.27
N CYS A 205 3.46 11.07 12.32
CA CYS A 205 4.90 11.30 12.40
C CYS A 205 5.62 10.61 13.58
N GLY A 206 5.07 9.51 14.12
CA GLY A 206 5.76 8.67 15.12
C GLY A 206 7.00 7.98 14.55
N TYR A 207 7.03 7.80 13.22
CA TYR A 207 8.26 7.56 12.46
C TYR A 207 8.13 8.22 11.08
N VAL A 208 9.26 8.55 10.48
CA VAL A 208 9.36 9.42 9.30
C VAL A 208 9.77 8.61 8.08
N LYS A 209 8.91 8.59 7.05
CA LYS A 209 9.23 8.04 5.74
C LYS A 209 9.69 9.17 4.81
N CYS A 210 10.65 8.90 3.93
CA CYS A 210 11.07 9.89 2.95
C CYS A 210 9.96 10.18 1.96
N ASP A 211 9.89 11.43 1.51
CA ASP A 211 8.99 11.80 0.43
C ASP A 211 9.46 11.14 -0.88
N PRO A 212 8.53 10.62 -1.68
CA PRO A 212 8.90 10.08 -2.97
C PRO A 212 9.49 11.20 -3.87
N PRO A 213 10.43 10.87 -4.76
CA PRO A 213 10.95 11.81 -5.73
C PRO A 213 9.83 12.50 -6.51
N GLY A 214 9.89 13.84 -6.58
CA GLY A 214 8.89 14.66 -7.28
C GLY A 214 7.56 14.81 -6.54
N ALA A 215 7.46 14.45 -5.26
CA ALA A 215 6.30 14.78 -4.44
C ALA A 215 6.06 16.30 -4.45
N ALA A 216 4.83 16.71 -4.76
CA ALA A 216 4.42 18.10 -4.62
C ALA A 216 4.44 18.46 -3.13
N LYS A 217 5.16 19.53 -2.78
CA LYS A 217 5.14 20.10 -1.43
C LYS A 217 4.05 21.15 -1.40
N ASP A 218 3.00 20.89 -0.63
CA ASP A 218 2.01 21.89 -0.29
C ASP A 218 2.43 22.55 1.03
N GLU A 219 2.58 23.87 1.05
CA GLU A 219 3.03 24.58 2.26
C GLU A 219 2.02 24.44 3.41
N ASP A 220 0.74 24.18 3.09
CA ASP A 220 -0.32 23.97 4.07
C ASP A 220 -0.49 22.50 4.50
N ASP A 221 0.21 21.56 3.86
CA ASP A 221 0.18 20.12 4.19
C ASP A 221 1.58 19.48 4.17
N LEU A 222 2.44 19.98 5.07
CA LEU A 222 3.82 19.51 5.21
C LEU A 222 3.89 18.01 5.54
N SER A 223 4.79 17.30 4.86
CA SER A 223 5.08 15.89 5.15
C SER A 223 5.71 15.73 6.54
N CYS A 224 5.76 14.49 7.05
CA CYS A 224 6.51 14.23 8.28
C CYS A 224 8.01 14.52 8.13
N ALA A 225 8.58 14.35 6.93
CA ALA A 225 9.97 14.68 6.67
C ALA A 225 10.21 16.19 6.69
N ASP A 226 9.25 16.98 6.18
CA ASP A 226 9.28 18.44 6.26
C ASP A 226 9.12 18.94 7.71
N LYS A 227 8.22 18.33 8.48
CA LYS A 227 7.96 18.68 9.90
C LYS A 227 9.14 18.33 10.82
N PHE A 228 9.89 17.28 10.48
CA PHE A 228 11.01 16.77 11.29
C PHE A 228 12.31 16.66 10.47
N PRO A 229 12.89 17.78 10.02
CA PRO A 229 14.06 17.77 9.14
C PRO A 229 15.33 17.22 9.79
N ASN A 230 15.37 17.15 11.13
CA ASN A 230 16.47 16.55 11.89
C ASN A 230 16.32 15.03 12.07
N VAL A 231 15.18 14.46 11.69
CA VAL A 231 14.99 13.01 11.67
C VAL A 231 15.41 12.49 10.30
N THR A 232 16.34 11.54 10.28
CA THR A 232 16.68 10.83 9.05
C THR A 232 15.47 10.01 8.59
N CYS A 233 14.82 10.45 7.52
CA CYS A 233 13.67 9.75 6.96
C CYS A 233 14.04 8.36 6.43
N ALA A 234 13.07 7.46 6.39
CA ALA A 234 13.24 6.09 5.92
C ALA A 234 12.90 5.92 4.43
N ASP A 235 13.78 5.26 3.69
CA ASP A 235 13.52 4.72 2.34
C ASP A 235 13.53 3.18 2.33
N ALA A 236 13.13 2.57 3.46
CA ALA A 236 13.16 1.13 3.63
C ALA A 236 11.92 0.44 3.02
N TYR A 237 12.13 -0.69 2.34
CA TYR A 237 11.05 -1.59 1.95
C TYR A 237 10.30 -2.13 3.17
N PHE A 238 8.97 -2.28 3.00
CA PHE A 238 8.08 -2.85 4.01
C PHE A 238 8.10 -2.13 5.36
N LEU A 239 8.41 -0.83 5.36
CA LEU A 239 8.58 -0.02 6.57
C LEU A 239 7.41 -0.18 7.55
N GLU A 240 6.17 -0.05 7.08
CA GLU A 240 4.98 -0.21 7.93
C GLU A 240 4.81 -1.62 8.50
N PHE A 241 5.32 -2.66 7.84
CA PHE A 241 5.32 -4.01 8.42
C PHE A 241 6.41 -4.17 9.48
N LYS A 242 7.60 -3.58 9.28
CA LYS A 242 8.69 -3.61 10.27
C LYS A 242 8.26 -2.92 11.57
N TRP A 243 7.66 -1.74 11.45
CA TRP A 243 7.11 -1.00 12.60
C TRP A 243 5.92 -1.73 13.23
N GLY A 244 5.00 -2.27 12.43
CA GLY A 244 3.92 -3.12 12.93
C GLY A 244 4.41 -4.32 13.75
N ALA A 245 5.45 -5.02 13.28
CA ALA A 245 6.05 -6.15 13.98
C ALA A 245 6.73 -5.74 15.30
N TYR A 246 7.41 -4.59 15.34
CA TYR A 246 7.92 -4.04 16.60
C TYR A 246 6.79 -3.75 17.59
N LEU A 247 5.75 -3.04 17.14
CA LEU A 247 4.60 -2.68 17.97
C LEU A 247 3.87 -3.93 18.51
N ALA A 248 3.85 -5.02 17.75
CA ALA A 248 3.31 -6.31 18.20
C ALA A 248 3.97 -6.85 19.48
N GLY A 249 5.27 -6.56 19.64
CA GLY A 249 6.08 -7.03 20.76
C GLY A 249 6.04 -6.11 21.99
N VAL A 250 5.44 -4.92 21.87
CA VAL A 250 5.33 -3.96 22.97
C VAL A 250 4.19 -4.38 23.91
N PRO A 251 4.45 -4.64 25.21
CA PRO A 251 3.44 -5.13 26.15
C PRO A 251 2.17 -4.26 26.19
N GLU A 252 2.32 -2.95 26.26
CA GLU A 252 1.20 -2.01 26.38
C GLU A 252 0.33 -2.01 25.12
N VAL A 253 0.94 -2.15 23.94
CA VAL A 253 0.23 -2.27 22.67
C VAL A 253 -0.48 -3.62 22.59
N LYS A 254 0.22 -4.71 22.94
CA LYS A 254 -0.34 -6.06 22.96
C LYS A 254 -1.54 -6.17 23.89
N ASP A 255 -1.45 -5.60 25.09
CA ASP A 255 -2.53 -5.59 26.08
C ASP A 255 -3.71 -4.74 25.62
N ALA A 256 -3.44 -3.59 24.97
CA ALA A 256 -4.50 -2.76 24.39
C ALA A 256 -5.22 -3.44 23.22
N LEU A 257 -4.52 -4.31 22.48
CA LEU A 257 -5.05 -5.08 21.36
C LEU A 257 -5.58 -6.47 21.74
N ALA A 258 -5.59 -6.83 23.03
CA ALA A 258 -5.98 -8.17 23.49
C ALA A 258 -7.34 -8.63 22.94
N GLY A 259 -7.44 -9.92 22.63
CA GLY A 259 -8.57 -10.56 21.93
C GLY A 259 -8.41 -10.55 20.40
N GLU A 260 -9.41 -11.03 19.67
CA GLU A 260 -9.38 -11.02 18.20
C GLU A 260 -9.58 -9.59 17.68
N ALA A 261 -8.53 -9.02 17.10
CA ALA A 261 -8.57 -7.72 16.43
C ALA A 261 -8.65 -7.87 14.90
N SER A 262 -8.28 -9.02 14.35
CA SER A 262 -8.33 -9.30 12.91
C SER A 262 -9.74 -9.57 12.44
N CYS A 263 -10.10 -9.04 11.28
CA CYS A 263 -11.41 -9.29 10.67
C CYS A 263 -11.34 -10.37 9.60
N SER A 264 -12.35 -11.26 9.61
CA SER A 264 -12.53 -12.23 8.53
C SER A 264 -12.86 -11.49 7.24
N GLN A 265 -12.20 -11.91 6.17
CA GLN A 265 -12.25 -11.25 4.89
C GLN A 265 -13.49 -11.70 4.12
N GLN A 266 -14.32 -10.74 3.73
CA GLN A 266 -15.55 -10.99 2.99
C GLN A 266 -15.74 -9.93 1.92
N THR A 267 -16.52 -10.28 0.89
CA THR A 267 -17.03 -9.34 -0.10
C THR A 267 -18.56 -9.33 0.05
N PRO A 268 -19.17 -8.26 0.57
CA PRO A 268 -18.54 -7.01 1.04
C PRO A 268 -17.78 -7.17 2.36
N LEU A 269 -16.94 -6.17 2.70
CA LEU A 269 -16.18 -6.14 3.95
C LEU A 269 -17.12 -6.21 5.17
N ASN A 270 -16.66 -6.88 6.24
CA ASN A 270 -17.38 -6.97 7.50
C ASN A 270 -17.23 -5.65 8.30
N THR A 271 -18.07 -4.67 8.01
CA THR A 271 -18.03 -3.34 8.63
C THR A 271 -18.15 -3.39 10.16
N GLN A 272 -19.02 -4.25 10.71
CA GLN A 272 -19.17 -4.39 12.15
C GLN A 272 -17.87 -4.85 12.83
N CYS A 273 -17.14 -5.76 12.18
CA CYS A 273 -15.83 -6.18 12.68
C CYS A 273 -14.81 -5.04 12.58
N LEU A 274 -14.76 -4.34 11.44
CA LEU A 274 -13.84 -3.22 11.23
C LEU A 274 -14.10 -2.08 12.22
N ASP A 275 -15.35 -1.84 12.61
CA ASP A 275 -15.71 -0.88 13.64
C ASP A 275 -15.12 -1.23 15.01
N ASN A 276 -15.24 -2.51 15.39
CA ASN A 276 -14.69 -3.00 16.63
C ASN A 276 -13.15 -2.98 16.61
N GLN A 277 -12.54 -3.35 15.46
CA GLN A 277 -11.10 -3.25 15.26
C GLN A 277 -10.63 -1.79 15.40
N TYR A 278 -11.30 -0.86 14.71
CA TYR A 278 -10.98 0.55 14.76
C TYR A 278 -10.95 1.06 16.20
N ASP A 279 -11.96 0.74 17.00
CA ASP A 279 -12.04 1.19 18.40
C ASP A 279 -10.89 0.64 19.25
N LYS A 280 -10.50 -0.63 19.04
CA LYS A 280 -9.33 -1.24 19.67
C LYS A 280 -8.02 -0.57 19.23
N LEU A 281 -7.83 -0.37 17.93
CA LEU A 281 -6.64 0.28 17.39
C LEU A 281 -6.51 1.72 17.90
N ASN A 282 -7.61 2.45 17.98
CA ASN A 282 -7.64 3.83 18.47
C ASN A 282 -7.27 3.89 19.96
N LYS A 283 -7.73 2.92 20.76
CA LYS A 283 -7.31 2.76 22.16
C LYS A 283 -5.82 2.42 22.30
N ALA A 284 -5.26 1.62 21.38
CA ALA A 284 -3.85 1.24 21.38
C ALA A 284 -2.91 2.33 20.85
N LEU A 285 -3.42 3.28 20.06
CA LEU A 285 -2.62 4.30 19.39
C LEU A 285 -1.73 5.12 20.34
N PRO A 286 -2.21 5.64 21.49
CA PRO A 286 -1.33 6.38 22.41
C PRO A 286 -0.12 5.56 22.89
N ALA A 287 -0.33 4.28 23.23
CA ALA A 287 0.76 3.38 23.64
C ALA A 287 1.72 3.12 22.47
N ALA A 288 1.20 2.94 21.26
CA ALA A 288 2.01 2.75 20.06
C ALA A 288 2.87 4.00 19.74
N MET A 289 2.33 5.21 19.93
CA MET A 289 3.08 6.46 19.75
C MET A 289 4.21 6.61 20.77
N GLN A 290 3.95 6.28 22.04
CA GLN A 290 4.99 6.27 23.07
C GLN A 290 6.08 5.25 22.76
N ALA A 291 5.67 4.04 22.37
CA ALA A 291 6.60 2.98 22.03
C ALA A 291 7.46 3.31 20.80
N ALA A 292 6.91 4.01 19.80
CA ALA A 292 7.62 4.39 18.59
C ALA A 292 8.74 5.42 18.85
N ALA A 293 8.53 6.31 19.83
CA ALA A 293 9.51 7.31 20.24
C ALA A 293 10.53 6.82 21.28
N ALA A 294 10.35 5.60 21.81
CA ALA A 294 11.26 5.03 22.80
C ALA A 294 12.60 4.60 22.14
N PRO A 295 13.74 4.74 22.82
CA PRO A 295 15.04 4.25 22.30
C PRO A 295 15.06 2.77 21.93
N ALA A 296 14.24 1.95 22.60
CA ALA A 296 14.06 0.53 22.29
C ALA A 296 13.53 0.30 20.87
N ALA A 297 12.74 1.23 20.32
CA ALA A 297 12.27 1.14 18.94
C ALA A 297 13.44 1.15 17.96
N GLN A 298 14.35 2.13 18.08
CA GLN A 298 15.51 2.24 17.19
C GLN A 298 16.38 0.98 17.22
N GLN A 299 16.55 0.38 18.40
CA GLN A 299 17.28 -0.88 18.55
C GLN A 299 16.58 -2.06 17.87
N ALA A 300 15.25 -2.11 17.92
CA ALA A 300 14.46 -3.21 17.38
C ALA A 300 14.23 -3.10 15.86
N VAL A 301 13.86 -1.92 15.35
CA VAL A 301 13.60 -1.73 13.91
C VAL A 301 14.87 -1.50 13.09
N GLY A 302 15.98 -1.14 13.74
CA GLY A 302 17.27 -0.90 13.12
C GLY A 302 17.42 0.50 12.52
N GLU A 303 18.65 0.83 12.11
CA GLU A 303 18.98 2.12 11.49
C GLU A 303 18.26 2.32 10.13
N GLY A 304 18.03 3.57 9.75
CA GLY A 304 17.41 3.92 8.46
C GLY A 304 15.90 3.66 8.38
N THR A 305 15.24 3.41 9.51
CA THR A 305 13.79 3.14 9.60
C THR A 305 12.96 4.35 10.04
N GLY A 306 13.56 5.55 10.04
CA GLY A 306 12.81 6.78 10.25
C GLY A 306 12.46 7.04 11.70
N TYR A 307 13.23 6.48 12.63
CA TYR A 307 13.01 6.65 14.07
C TYR A 307 12.92 8.13 14.45
N ASN A 308 11.78 8.52 15.06
CA ASN A 308 11.56 9.85 15.61
C ASN A 308 11.43 9.74 17.13
N SER A 309 12.37 10.34 17.87
CA SER A 309 12.37 10.30 19.34
C SER A 309 11.34 11.23 19.99
N VAL A 310 10.58 12.01 19.22
CA VAL A 310 9.57 12.93 19.73
C VAL A 310 8.20 12.26 19.73
N VAL A 311 7.62 12.06 20.91
CA VAL A 311 6.25 11.55 21.06
C VAL A 311 5.27 12.53 20.43
N GLN A 312 4.48 12.06 19.47
CA GLN A 312 3.35 12.80 18.89
C GLN A 312 2.05 12.30 19.48
N THR A 313 0.99 13.11 19.42
CA THR A 313 -0.33 12.78 20.02
C THR A 313 -0.93 11.48 19.49
N GLY A 314 -0.67 11.14 18.22
CA GLY A 314 -1.33 10.04 17.52
C GLY A 314 -2.75 10.43 17.13
N ILE A 315 -3.02 10.48 15.83
CA ILE A 315 -4.34 10.76 15.28
C ILE A 315 -4.72 9.57 14.41
N ALA A 316 -5.76 8.83 14.83
CA ALA A 316 -6.34 7.80 14.00
C ALA A 316 -6.95 8.43 12.74
N GLN A 317 -6.94 7.68 11.63
CA GLN A 317 -7.73 8.10 10.47
C GLN A 317 -9.20 8.18 10.83
N PRO A 318 -10.01 9.05 10.21
CA PRO A 318 -11.43 9.09 10.51
C PRO A 318 -12.10 7.74 10.23
N LYS A 319 -12.98 7.31 11.13
CA LYS A 319 -13.73 6.04 11.01
C LYS A 319 -14.58 6.04 9.74
N HIS A 320 -14.50 4.97 8.94
CA HIS A 320 -15.08 4.91 7.58
C HIS A 320 -14.66 6.05 6.64
N CYS A 321 -13.60 6.77 7.00
CA CYS A 321 -12.98 7.78 6.16
C CYS A 321 -13.94 8.94 5.88
N LYS A 322 -14.76 9.25 6.89
CA LYS A 322 -15.77 10.30 6.94
C LYS A 322 -15.53 11.23 8.12
#